data_AF-A0A3D2F957-F1
#
_entry.id   AF-A0A3D2F957-F1
#
_cell.length_a   1.000
_cell.length_b   1.000
_cell.length_c   1.000
_cell.angle_alpha   90.00
_cell.angle_beta   90.00
_cell.angle_gamma   90.00
#
_symmetry.space_group_name_H-M   'P 1'
#
loop_
_entity.id
_entity.type
_entity.pdbx_description
1 polymer ?
#
loop_
_entity_poly.entity_id
_entity_poly.type
_entity_poly.pdbx_seq_one_letter_code
_entity_poly.pdbx_strand_id
1 'polypeptide(L)'
;DEHQMLQDSLRRFLKYSCNSKTRNEALSSETGVTSDLWHAMAEMGVIGAFFTEEQGGFGGTGADIALIFEELGRANIVSPFLDSALLSGRVLAAACELDRVADLIGGDLQLALAHGEPTSRYDLNYVRTTSVNGILNGRKAVVVNALASDVLIVS
;
A
#
# COMPACT_ATOMS: atom_id res chain seq x y z
N ASP A 1 2.69 21.60 -11.51
CA ASP A 1 1.62 21.47 -12.51
C ASP A 1 0.99 20.08 -12.52
N GLU A 2 1.70 18.98 -12.81
CA GLU A 2 1.10 17.63 -12.79
C GLU A 2 0.73 17.10 -11.40
N HIS A 3 1.59 17.28 -10.40
CA HIS A 3 1.32 16.81 -9.03
C HIS A 3 0.09 17.51 -8.43
N GLN A 4 -0.12 18.79 -8.76
CA GLN A 4 -1.29 19.54 -8.33
C GLN A 4 -2.57 19.04 -9.01
N MET A 5 -2.49 18.67 -10.30
CA MET A 5 -3.63 18.11 -11.03
C MET A 5 -4.04 16.74 -10.48
N LEU A 6 -3.07 15.86 -10.18
CA LEU A 6 -3.33 14.59 -9.52
C LEU A 6 -3.97 14.79 -8.14
N GLN A 7 -3.39 15.68 -7.33
CA GLN A 7 -3.93 15.99 -6.00
C GLN A 7 -5.38 16.52 -6.07
N ASP A 8 -5.67 17.46 -6.97
CA ASP A 8 -7.01 18.04 -7.11
C ASP A 8 -8.04 17.02 -7.63
N SER A 9 -7.62 16.15 -8.54
CA SER A 9 -8.45 15.05 -9.06
C SER A 9 -8.73 14.03 -7.97
N LEU A 10 -7.69 13.65 -7.21
CA LEU A 10 -7.79 12.77 -6.05
C LEU A 10 -8.73 13.33 -5.00
N ARG A 11 -8.57 14.61 -4.62
CA ARG A 11 -9.45 15.28 -3.67
C ARG A 11 -10.91 15.21 -4.09
N ARG A 12 -11.20 15.48 -5.37
CA ARG A 12 -12.58 15.44 -5.91
C ARG A 12 -13.14 14.03 -5.90
N PHE A 13 -12.36 13.06 -6.33
CA PHE A 13 -12.74 11.64 -6.33
C PHE A 13 -13.06 11.17 -4.91
N LEU A 14 -12.13 11.35 -3.97
CA LEU A 14 -12.31 10.91 -2.58
C LEU A 14 -13.52 11.59 -1.91
N LYS A 15 -13.76 12.88 -2.18
CA LYS A 15 -14.93 13.58 -1.65
C LYS A 15 -16.25 12.93 -2.07
N TYR A 16 -16.29 12.32 -3.25
CA TYR A 16 -17.50 11.68 -3.79
C TYR A 16 -17.57 10.19 -3.39
N SER A 17 -16.46 9.47 -3.53
CA SER A 17 -16.37 8.00 -3.37
C SER A 17 -16.19 7.56 -1.92
N CYS A 18 -15.57 8.38 -1.07
CA CYS A 18 -15.23 8.03 0.32
C CYS A 18 -16.08 8.84 1.31
N ASN A 19 -17.36 8.47 1.40
CA ASN A 19 -18.29 9.06 2.37
C ASN A 19 -18.48 8.13 3.58
N SER A 20 -19.19 8.61 4.62
CA SER A 20 -19.40 7.83 5.84
C SER A 20 -20.06 6.47 5.61
N LYS A 21 -20.92 6.33 4.58
CA LYS A 21 -21.57 5.06 4.27
C LYS A 21 -20.55 4.07 3.71
N THR A 22 -19.83 4.44 2.65
CA THR A 22 -18.84 3.55 2.02
C THR A 22 -17.72 3.19 3.01
N ARG A 23 -17.32 4.13 3.88
CA ARG A 23 -16.36 3.86 4.95
C ARG A 23 -16.87 2.85 5.97
N ASN A 24 -18.12 2.96 6.40
CA ASN A 24 -18.69 2.02 7.38
C ASN A 24 -18.90 0.63 6.76
N GLU A 25 -19.25 0.55 5.47
CA GLU A 25 -19.31 -0.69 4.71
C GLU A 25 -17.93 -1.35 4.64
N ALA A 26 -16.90 -0.59 4.30
CA ALA A 26 -15.49 -1.00 4.35
C ALA A 26 -15.09 -1.56 5.73
N LEU A 27 -15.34 -0.82 6.81
CA LEU A 27 -15.03 -1.26 8.18
C LEU A 27 -15.79 -2.52 8.62
N SER A 28 -16.96 -2.77 8.05
CA SER A 28 -17.77 -3.95 8.34
C SER A 28 -17.41 -5.15 7.45
N SER A 29 -16.60 -4.93 6.42
CA SER A 29 -16.11 -5.99 5.54
C SER A 29 -14.93 -6.73 6.15
N GLU A 30 -14.71 -7.97 5.70
CA GLU A 30 -13.60 -8.80 6.17
C GLU A 30 -12.23 -8.26 5.77
N THR A 31 -12.14 -7.63 4.59
CA THR A 31 -10.88 -7.16 3.99
C THR A 31 -10.62 -5.67 4.20
N GLY A 32 -11.59 -4.92 4.72
CA GLY A 32 -11.48 -3.47 4.93
C GLY A 32 -11.63 -2.65 3.64
N VAL A 33 -10.93 -3.00 2.56
CA VAL A 33 -11.01 -2.31 1.27
C VAL A 33 -11.83 -3.06 0.25
N THR A 34 -12.61 -2.32 -0.53
CA THR A 34 -13.24 -2.83 -1.74
C THR A 34 -12.23 -2.82 -2.89
N SER A 35 -12.21 -3.91 -3.65
CA SER A 35 -11.39 -4.03 -4.87
C SER A 35 -11.60 -2.83 -5.81
N ASP A 36 -12.83 -2.34 -5.94
CA ASP A 36 -13.16 -1.18 -6.80
C ASP A 36 -12.43 0.11 -6.41
N LEU A 37 -12.30 0.42 -5.11
CA LEU A 37 -11.60 1.63 -4.67
C LEU A 37 -10.10 1.53 -4.97
N TRP A 38 -9.53 0.33 -4.78
CA TRP A 38 -8.12 0.09 -5.07
C TRP A 38 -7.82 0.28 -6.57
N HIS A 39 -8.58 -0.36 -7.45
CA HIS A 39 -8.40 -0.22 -8.90
C HIS A 39 -8.61 1.22 -9.37
N ALA A 40 -9.67 1.90 -8.92
CA ALA A 40 -9.92 3.29 -9.31
C ALA A 40 -8.77 4.24 -8.91
N MET A 41 -8.15 3.99 -7.76
CA MET A 41 -6.99 4.76 -7.30
C MET A 41 -5.72 4.45 -8.09
N ALA A 42 -5.53 3.20 -8.50
CA ALA A 42 -4.45 2.80 -9.40
C ALA A 42 -4.61 3.45 -10.79
N GLU A 43 -5.80 3.39 -11.38
CA GLU A 43 -6.14 4.03 -12.67
C GLU A 43 -5.92 5.54 -12.65
N MET A 44 -6.20 6.20 -11.53
CA MET A 44 -5.92 7.62 -11.33
C MET A 44 -4.43 7.94 -11.19
N GLY A 45 -3.58 6.93 -11.04
CA GLY A 45 -2.14 7.10 -10.90
C GLY A 45 -1.65 7.31 -9.46
N VAL A 46 -2.49 7.03 -8.46
CA VAL A 46 -2.14 7.24 -7.04
C VAL A 46 -0.99 6.34 -6.62
N ILE A 47 -1.02 5.06 -7.03
CA ILE A 47 0.05 4.11 -6.70
C ILE A 47 1.32 4.47 -7.46
N GLY A 48 1.22 4.82 -8.75
CA GLY A 48 2.35 5.26 -9.58
C GLY A 48 3.09 6.47 -8.99
N ALA A 49 2.39 7.38 -8.31
CA ALA A 49 2.99 8.52 -7.62
C ALA A 49 3.95 8.13 -6.48
N PHE A 50 3.97 6.87 -6.06
CA PHE A 50 4.89 6.37 -5.05
C PHE A 50 6.21 5.84 -5.60
N PHE A 51 6.43 5.82 -6.93
CA PHE A 51 7.59 5.18 -7.55
C PHE A 51 8.33 6.14 -8.49
N THR A 52 9.62 5.87 -8.73
CA THR A 52 10.41 6.66 -9.69
C THR A 52 10.00 6.33 -11.12
N GLU A 53 10.37 7.17 -12.09
CA GLU A 53 10.10 6.91 -13.50
C GLU A 53 10.76 5.61 -13.99
N GLU A 54 11.97 5.30 -13.49
CA GLU A 54 12.66 4.04 -13.82
C GLU A 54 11.95 2.80 -13.28
N GLN A 55 11.10 2.98 -12.26
CA GLN A 55 10.24 1.95 -11.68
C GLN A 55 8.84 1.94 -12.32
N GLY A 56 8.59 2.78 -13.33
CA GLY A 56 7.30 2.93 -14.00
C GLY A 56 6.31 3.89 -13.32
N GLY A 57 6.77 4.68 -12.35
CA GLY A 57 5.97 5.65 -11.60
C GLY A 57 6.14 7.10 -12.06
N PHE A 58 5.73 8.04 -11.19
CA PHE A 58 5.69 9.48 -11.47
C PHE A 58 6.67 10.29 -10.60
N GLY A 59 7.87 9.76 -10.42
CA GLY A 59 8.97 10.41 -9.67
C GLY A 59 9.11 9.92 -8.23
N GLY A 60 8.02 9.78 -7.49
CA GLY A 60 8.05 9.14 -6.17
C GLY A 60 8.90 9.87 -5.14
N THR A 61 8.95 11.20 -5.19
CA THR A 61 9.66 12.00 -4.20
C THR A 61 8.87 12.06 -2.89
N GLY A 62 9.52 12.50 -1.80
CA GLY A 62 8.84 12.69 -0.52
C GLY A 62 7.68 13.70 -0.59
N ALA A 63 7.77 14.71 -1.48
CA ALA A 63 6.70 15.67 -1.69
C ALA A 63 5.48 15.02 -2.35
N ASP A 64 5.69 14.15 -3.33
CA ASP A 64 4.63 13.47 -4.08
C ASP A 64 3.85 12.54 -3.17
N ILE A 65 4.58 11.76 -2.37
CA ILE A 65 4.01 10.88 -1.35
C ILE A 65 3.20 11.71 -0.35
N ALA A 66 3.77 12.80 0.19
CA ALA A 66 3.10 13.62 1.19
C ALA A 66 1.78 14.22 0.67
N LEU A 67 1.76 14.73 -0.56
CA LEU A 67 0.57 15.31 -1.18
C LEU A 67 -0.56 14.29 -1.32
N ILE A 68 -0.24 13.05 -1.71
CA ILE A 68 -1.21 11.97 -1.80
C ILE A 68 -1.75 11.64 -0.40
N PHE A 69 -0.88 11.35 0.57
CA PHE A 69 -1.30 10.94 1.91
C PHE A 69 -2.07 12.03 2.66
N GLU A 70 -1.83 13.32 2.36
CA GLU A 70 -2.65 14.41 2.89
C GLU A 70 -4.12 14.28 2.46
N GLU A 71 -4.37 13.98 1.19
CA GLU A 71 -5.74 13.80 0.68
C GLU A 71 -6.38 12.49 1.16
N LEU A 72 -5.61 11.40 1.23
CA LEU A 72 -6.09 10.13 1.81
C LEU A 72 -6.52 10.32 3.27
N GLY A 73 -5.70 11.03 4.06
CA GLY A 73 -6.00 11.36 5.45
C GLY A 73 -7.18 12.31 5.60
N ARG A 74 -7.28 13.33 4.73
CA ARG A 74 -8.40 14.28 4.69
C ARG A 74 -9.75 13.59 4.45
N ALA A 75 -9.76 12.58 3.60
CA ALA A 75 -10.94 11.76 3.33
C ALA A 75 -11.17 10.65 4.37
N ASN A 76 -10.23 10.43 5.29
CA ASN A 76 -10.26 9.37 6.31
C ASN A 76 -10.59 8.00 5.69
N ILE A 77 -9.85 7.64 4.63
CA ILE A 77 -10.05 6.39 3.92
C ILE A 77 -9.68 5.20 4.81
N VAL A 78 -10.35 4.08 4.57
CA VAL A 78 -10.00 2.78 5.16
C VAL A 78 -9.33 1.99 4.06
N SER A 79 -8.01 2.13 3.90
CA SER A 79 -7.27 1.48 2.83
C SER A 79 -5.78 1.29 3.10
N PRO A 80 -5.14 0.19 2.64
CA PRO A 80 -3.78 -0.18 3.00
C PRO A 80 -2.72 0.53 2.12
N PHE A 81 -2.96 1.74 1.61
CA PHE A 81 -1.98 2.41 0.72
C PHE A 81 -0.60 2.61 1.36
N LEU A 82 -0.53 2.79 2.68
CA LEU A 82 0.76 2.88 3.37
C LEU A 82 1.50 1.54 3.33
N ASP A 83 0.90 0.49 3.88
CA ASP A 83 1.55 -0.81 4.05
C ASP A 83 1.68 -1.60 2.74
N SER A 84 0.61 -1.63 1.94
CA SER A 84 0.53 -2.39 0.68
C SER A 84 1.22 -1.65 -0.46
N ALA A 85 0.79 -0.43 -0.79
CA ALA A 85 1.30 0.26 -1.98
C ALA A 85 2.68 0.87 -1.75
N LEU A 86 2.84 1.70 -0.72
CA LEU A 86 4.09 2.42 -0.50
C LEU A 86 5.17 1.52 0.10
N LEU A 87 4.96 0.96 1.30
CA LEU A 87 6.02 0.24 2.01
C LEU A 87 6.39 -1.07 1.31
N SER A 88 5.41 -1.95 1.05
CA SER A 88 5.68 -3.24 0.39
C SER A 88 6.18 -3.05 -1.04
N GLY A 89 5.59 -2.10 -1.78
CA GLY A 89 6.04 -1.77 -3.13
C GLY A 89 7.49 -1.27 -3.18
N ARG A 90 7.89 -0.40 -2.23
CA ARG A 90 9.29 0.06 -2.13
C ARG A 90 10.25 -1.08 -1.78
N VAL A 91 9.82 -2.07 -1.01
CA VAL A 91 10.60 -3.28 -0.75
C VAL A 91 10.80 -4.10 -2.04
N LEU A 92 9.74 -4.32 -2.82
CA LEU A 92 9.84 -5.02 -4.12
C LEU A 92 10.77 -4.28 -5.10
N ALA A 93 10.63 -2.96 -5.18
CA ALA A 93 11.48 -2.14 -6.04
C ALA A 93 12.96 -2.21 -5.63
N ALA A 94 13.25 -2.18 -4.32
CA ALA A 94 14.60 -2.36 -3.80
C ALA A 94 15.16 -3.78 -4.04
N ALA A 95 14.29 -4.79 -4.09
CA ALA A 95 14.63 -6.16 -4.45
C ALA A 95 14.75 -6.41 -5.97
N CYS A 96 14.57 -5.37 -6.80
CA CYS A 96 14.55 -5.45 -8.27
C CYS A 96 13.44 -6.34 -8.86
N GLU A 97 12.33 -6.52 -8.14
CA GLU A 97 11.14 -7.25 -8.60
C GLU A 97 10.21 -6.34 -9.43
N LEU A 98 10.75 -5.74 -10.50
CA LEU A 98 10.06 -4.66 -11.25
C LEU A 98 8.77 -5.11 -11.94
N ASP A 99 8.64 -6.38 -12.33
CA ASP A 99 7.39 -6.91 -12.90
C ASP A 99 6.25 -6.84 -11.88
N ARG A 100 6.51 -7.21 -10.62
CA ARG A 100 5.52 -7.10 -9.54
C ARG A 100 5.24 -5.65 -9.15
N VAL A 101 6.23 -4.76 -9.30
CA VAL A 101 6.01 -3.31 -9.12
C VAL A 101 5.06 -2.79 -10.20
N ALA A 102 5.20 -3.24 -11.44
CA ALA A 102 4.27 -2.88 -12.51
C ALA A 102 2.84 -3.38 -12.22
N ASP A 103 2.67 -4.64 -11.78
CA ASP A 103 1.36 -5.18 -11.38
C ASP A 103 0.74 -4.37 -10.22
N LEU A 104 1.56 -3.98 -9.24
CA LEU A 104 1.14 -3.13 -8.14
C LEU A 104 0.69 -1.74 -8.61
N ILE A 105 1.46 -1.09 -9.49
CA ILE A 105 1.12 0.22 -10.06
C ILE A 105 -0.18 0.14 -10.87
N GLY A 106 -0.39 -0.96 -11.59
CA GLY A 106 -1.62 -1.23 -12.35
C GLY A 106 -2.84 -1.50 -11.47
N GLY A 107 -2.65 -1.79 -10.18
CA GLY A 107 -3.72 -2.12 -9.25
C GLY A 107 -4.08 -3.62 -9.23
N ASP A 108 -3.38 -4.45 -10.01
CA ASP A 108 -3.63 -5.88 -10.11
C ASP A 108 -3.02 -6.69 -8.95
N LEU A 109 -2.21 -6.04 -8.11
CA LEU A 109 -1.51 -6.67 -6.98
C LEU A 109 -1.73 -5.88 -5.68
N GLN A 110 -2.17 -6.57 -4.63
CA GLN A 110 -2.15 -6.09 -3.25
C GLN A 110 -1.14 -6.86 -2.40
N LEU A 111 -0.39 -6.13 -1.58
CA LEU A 111 0.69 -6.66 -0.78
C LEU A 111 0.40 -6.50 0.72
N ALA A 112 1.12 -7.27 1.52
CA ALA A 112 1.22 -7.06 2.96
C ALA A 112 2.66 -7.26 3.42
N LEU A 113 3.19 -6.30 4.18
CA LEU A 113 4.53 -6.39 4.76
C LEU A 113 4.46 -7.00 6.17
N ALA A 114 4.83 -8.27 6.26
CA ALA A 114 4.85 -9.03 7.50
C ALA A 114 6.21 -8.92 8.20
N HIS A 115 6.55 -7.72 8.68
CA HIS A 115 7.84 -7.45 9.33
C HIS A 115 7.79 -7.63 10.86
N GLY A 116 6.83 -6.99 11.52
CA GLY A 116 6.74 -6.97 12.98
C GLY A 116 6.49 -8.34 13.60
N GLU A 117 7.18 -8.64 14.71
CA GLU A 117 6.99 -9.85 15.51
C GLU A 117 6.50 -9.53 16.92
N PRO A 118 5.75 -10.43 17.60
CA PRO A 118 5.27 -10.22 18.96
C PRO A 118 6.37 -9.87 19.98
N THR A 119 7.61 -10.27 19.70
CA THR A 119 8.77 -10.13 20.59
C THR A 119 9.66 -8.95 20.24
N SER A 120 9.47 -8.29 19.09
CA SER A 120 10.31 -7.19 18.61
C SER A 120 10.17 -5.93 19.47
N ARG A 121 9.01 -5.73 20.11
CA ARG A 121 8.65 -4.49 20.83
C ARG A 121 8.85 -3.25 19.95
N TYR A 122 9.97 -2.54 20.12
CA TYR A 122 10.33 -1.34 19.37
C TYR A 122 11.61 -1.51 18.55
N ASP A 123 12.23 -2.70 18.58
CA ASP A 123 13.43 -3.01 17.80
C ASP A 123 13.04 -3.73 16.50
N LEU A 124 12.96 -2.97 15.42
CA LEU A 124 12.62 -3.48 14.09
C LEU A 124 13.68 -4.46 13.55
N ASN A 125 14.92 -4.40 14.03
CA ASN A 125 15.96 -5.34 13.60
C ASN A 125 15.89 -6.68 14.35
N TYR A 126 15.07 -6.77 15.40
CA TYR A 126 14.87 -8.02 16.13
C TYR A 126 13.85 -8.91 15.43
N VAL A 127 14.35 -9.73 14.50
CA VAL A 127 13.58 -10.70 13.71
C VAL A 127 14.02 -12.11 14.08
N ARG A 128 13.06 -12.96 14.51
CA ARG A 128 13.29 -14.38 14.85
C ARG A 128 12.67 -15.35 13.86
N THR A 129 11.79 -14.90 12.97
CA THR A 129 11.33 -15.72 11.85
C THR A 129 12.53 -16.17 11.03
N THR A 130 12.57 -17.46 10.71
CA THR A 130 13.68 -18.08 9.97
C THR A 130 13.18 -18.62 8.64
N SER A 131 14.08 -18.69 7.65
CA SER A 131 13.86 -19.37 6.38
C SER A 131 14.96 -20.41 6.18
N VAL A 132 14.59 -21.68 6.06
CA VAL A 132 15.53 -22.77 5.76
C VAL A 132 15.00 -23.55 4.57
N ASN A 133 15.75 -23.55 3.45
CA ASN A 133 15.34 -24.17 2.18
C ASN A 133 13.96 -23.71 1.69
N GLY A 134 13.64 -22.43 1.86
CA GLY A 134 12.35 -21.85 1.49
C GLY A 134 11.20 -22.13 2.46
N ILE A 135 11.45 -22.86 3.56
CA ILE A 135 10.46 -23.10 4.61
C ILE A 135 10.58 -22.00 5.66
N LEU A 136 9.51 -21.23 5.84
CA LEU A 136 9.41 -20.20 6.87
C LEU A 136 8.93 -20.79 8.20
N ASN A 137 9.61 -20.44 9.30
CA ASN A 137 9.18 -20.76 10.66
C ASN A 137 9.30 -19.53 11.57
N GLY A 138 8.16 -19.06 12.09
CA GLY A 138 8.12 -17.86 12.93
C GLY A 138 6.70 -17.37 13.22
N ARG A 139 6.60 -16.16 13.77
CA ARG A 139 5.34 -15.48 14.04
C ARG A 139 5.46 -14.00 13.68
N LYS A 140 4.58 -13.54 12.79
CA LYS A 140 4.39 -12.13 12.47
C LYS A 140 3.13 -11.61 13.16
N ALA A 141 3.10 -10.32 13.46
CA ALA A 141 2.01 -9.71 14.20
C ALA A 141 1.64 -8.34 13.61
N VAL A 142 0.37 -7.99 13.76
CA VAL A 142 -0.20 -6.69 13.34
C VAL A 142 0.08 -6.41 11.85
N VAL A 143 0.03 -7.46 11.02
CA VAL A 143 0.28 -7.37 9.59
C VAL A 143 -0.93 -6.73 8.92
N VAL A 144 -0.82 -5.44 8.62
CA VAL A 144 -1.86 -4.70 7.90
C VAL A 144 -2.08 -5.33 6.54
N ASN A 145 -3.34 -5.42 6.12
CA ASN A 145 -3.77 -5.98 4.84
C ASN A 145 -3.56 -7.49 4.63
N ALA A 146 -3.10 -8.26 5.63
CA ALA A 146 -2.76 -9.67 5.42
C ALA A 146 -3.90 -10.54 4.88
N LEU A 147 -5.15 -10.23 5.22
CA LEU A 147 -6.31 -11.00 4.76
C LEU A 147 -6.68 -10.71 3.30
N ALA A 148 -6.38 -9.51 2.81
CA ALA A 148 -6.76 -9.07 1.47
C ALA A 148 -5.58 -9.11 0.46
N SER A 149 -4.36 -9.27 0.95
CA SER A 149 -3.16 -9.29 0.12
C SER A 149 -3.03 -10.58 -0.70
N ASP A 150 -2.61 -10.44 -1.95
CA ASP A 150 -2.23 -11.55 -2.82
C ASP A 150 -0.86 -12.13 -2.43
N VAL A 151 0.03 -11.28 -1.90
CA VAL A 151 1.40 -11.65 -1.53
C VAL A 151 1.78 -11.06 -0.18
N LEU A 152 2.28 -11.92 0.71
CA LEU A 152 2.94 -11.51 1.94
C LEU A 152 4.46 -11.43 1.73
N ILE A 153 5.03 -10.27 2.03
CA ILE A 153 6.48 -10.08 2.11
C ILE A 153 6.90 -10.32 3.56
N VAL A 154 7.72 -11.35 3.79
CA VAL A 154 8.13 -11.77 5.14
C VAL A 154 9.62 -11.52 5.32
N SER A 155 9.99 -10.76 6.36
CA SER A 155 11.39 -10.55 6.76
C SER A 155 11.93 -11.68 7.62
#